data_AF-A0A1B0ZHG5-F1
#
_entry.id   AF-A0A1B0ZHG5-F1
#
_cell.length_a   1.000
_cell.length_b   1.000
_cell.length_c   1.000
_cell.angle_alpha   90.00
_cell.angle_beta   90.00
_cell.angle_gamma   90.00
#
_symmetry.space_group_name_H-M   'P 1'
#
loop_
_entity.id
_entity.type
_entity.pdbx_description
1 polymer ?
#
loop_
_entity_poly.entity_id
_entity_poly.type
_entity_poly.pdbx_seq_one_letter_code
_entity_poly.pdbx_strand_id
1 'polypeptide(L)'
;MARTSGTLAPFKGRVRPGRVAWTRVALTLVIGAAICIFVLLTFGDSGIGTAVILALGFAGYAAWAWLRTSITFVVDEHGVTPRLGGFFTRPTWPLENFRTVQLRTVAPERVGSLVGNIGLGRAEVTVSTMGEVRPVAPLKPRTLVGPQADTRFAVTHGGELVEIIGRDGRAYLLSPENPREVAEAIAAAISFAR
;
A
#
# COMPACT_ATOMS: atom_id res chain seq x y z
N MET A 1 24.63 -32.81 0.18
CA MET A 1 23.68 -32.02 -0.62
C MET A 1 24.05 -30.55 -0.48
N ALA A 2 24.73 -30.00 -1.49
CA ALA A 2 25.18 -28.62 -1.47
C ALA A 2 23.95 -27.70 -1.59
N ARG A 3 23.70 -26.87 -0.57
CA ARG A 3 22.81 -25.71 -0.71
C ARG A 3 23.51 -24.76 -1.67
N THR A 4 23.01 -24.66 -2.90
CA THR A 4 23.42 -23.60 -3.81
C THR A 4 23.05 -22.28 -3.12
N SER A 5 24.06 -21.57 -2.64
CA SER A 5 24.01 -20.21 -2.12
C SER A 5 23.71 -19.23 -3.27
N GLY A 6 22.55 -19.40 -3.91
CA GLY A 6 22.02 -18.46 -4.87
C GLY A 6 21.13 -17.48 -4.13
N THR A 7 21.60 -16.25 -3.88
CA THR A 7 20.73 -15.16 -3.40
C THR A 7 19.61 -14.92 -4.41
N LEU A 8 18.37 -14.87 -3.95
CA LEU A 8 17.24 -14.46 -4.79
C LEU A 8 17.48 -13.02 -5.27
N ALA A 9 17.43 -12.78 -6.58
CA ALA A 9 17.58 -11.43 -7.12
C ALA A 9 16.44 -10.54 -6.58
N PRO A 10 16.73 -9.41 -5.90
CA PRO A 10 15.70 -8.60 -5.28
C PRO A 10 14.83 -7.92 -6.34
N PHE A 11 13.52 -8.10 -6.24
CA PHE A 11 12.55 -7.43 -7.10
C PHE A 11 12.10 -6.11 -6.45
N LYS A 12 12.11 -5.01 -7.21
CA LYS A 12 11.65 -3.70 -6.73
C LYS A 12 10.29 -3.38 -7.32
N GLY A 13 9.31 -3.15 -6.45
CA GLY A 13 7.96 -2.75 -6.84
C GLY A 13 7.58 -1.38 -6.29
N ARG A 14 6.49 -0.84 -6.84
CA ARG A 14 5.90 0.44 -6.42
C ARG A 14 4.38 0.33 -6.40
N VAL A 15 3.78 1.00 -5.43
CA VAL A 15 2.35 1.28 -5.30
C VAL A 15 2.17 2.78 -5.54
N ARG A 16 1.42 3.16 -6.59
CA ARG A 16 1.16 4.58 -6.88
C ARG A 16 0.05 5.13 -6.00
N PRO A 17 0.10 6.43 -5.67
CA PRO A 17 -1.06 7.09 -5.10
C PRO A 17 -2.26 6.96 -6.05
N GLY A 18 -3.38 6.43 -5.55
CA GLY A 18 -4.62 6.34 -6.33
C GLY A 18 -5.30 7.69 -6.51
N ARG A 19 -6.36 7.73 -7.33
CA ARG A 19 -7.14 8.97 -7.59
C ARG A 19 -7.63 9.63 -6.29
N VAL A 20 -8.11 8.84 -5.33
CA VAL A 20 -8.59 9.34 -4.03
C VAL A 20 -7.47 10.01 -3.22
N ALA A 21 -6.25 9.45 -3.25
CA ALA A 21 -5.10 10.05 -2.58
C ALA A 21 -4.77 11.42 -3.19
N TRP A 22 -4.72 11.49 -4.52
CA TRP A 22 -4.50 12.75 -5.24
C TRP A 22 -5.60 13.77 -4.99
N THR A 23 -6.87 13.37 -4.96
CA THR A 23 -7.99 14.26 -4.64
C THR A 23 -7.85 14.84 -3.25
N ARG A 24 -7.46 14.05 -2.24
CA ARG A 24 -7.21 14.57 -0.88
C ARG A 24 -6.10 15.61 -0.87
N VAL A 25 -4.96 15.31 -1.51
CA VAL A 25 -3.82 16.24 -1.61
C VAL A 25 -4.24 17.53 -2.30
N ALA A 26 -4.91 17.45 -3.45
CA ALA A 26 -5.36 18.62 -4.21
C ALA A 26 -6.38 19.45 -3.40
N LEU A 27 -7.36 18.81 -2.76
CA LEU A 27 -8.38 19.49 -1.97
C LEU A 27 -7.76 20.19 -0.75
N THR A 28 -6.81 19.56 -0.06
CA THR A 28 -6.05 20.18 1.04
C THR A 28 -5.35 21.46 0.57
N LEU A 29 -4.66 21.41 -0.58
CA LEU A 29 -3.93 22.56 -1.10
C LEU A 29 -4.88 23.69 -1.53
N VAL A 30 -6.01 23.35 -2.19
CA VAL A 30 -7.01 24.33 -2.62
C VAL A 30 -7.67 25.01 -1.42
N ILE A 31 -8.11 24.24 -0.41
CA ILE A 31 -8.69 24.79 0.82
C ILE A 31 -7.66 25.65 1.56
N GLY A 32 -6.42 25.18 1.67
CA GLY A 32 -5.34 25.92 2.30
C GLY A 32 -5.07 27.26 1.61
N ALA A 33 -5.02 27.27 0.28
CA ALA A 33 -4.86 28.48 -0.51
C ALA A 33 -6.02 29.46 -0.30
N ALA A 34 -7.27 28.97 -0.33
CA ALA A 34 -8.45 29.79 -0.10
C ALA A 34 -8.44 30.45 1.29
N ILE A 35 -8.06 29.71 2.33
CA ILE A 35 -7.94 30.24 3.70
C ILE A 35 -6.81 31.28 3.78
N CYS A 36 -5.64 31.02 3.18
CA CYS A 36 -4.54 31.98 3.18
C CYS A 36 -4.92 33.28 2.46
N ILE A 37 -5.58 33.18 1.31
CA ILE A 37 -6.09 34.35 0.56
C ILE A 37 -7.10 35.11 1.42
N PHE A 38 -8.04 34.42 2.06
CA PHE A 38 -9.02 35.04 2.95
C PHE A 38 -8.35 35.82 4.11
N VAL A 39 -7.34 35.23 4.74
CA VAL A 39 -6.56 35.90 5.81
C VAL A 39 -5.87 37.14 5.29
N LEU A 40 -5.23 37.08 4.12
CA LEU A 40 -4.56 38.22 3.51
C LEU A 40 -5.55 39.33 3.12
N LEU A 41 -6.72 38.97 2.58
CA LEU A 41 -7.77 39.95 2.23
C LEU A 41 -8.39 40.60 3.46
N THR A 42 -8.48 39.89 4.58
CA THR A 42 -9.13 40.38 5.81
C THR A 42 -8.19 41.21 6.67
N PHE A 43 -6.93 40.79 6.79
CA PHE A 43 -5.96 41.36 7.73
C PHE A 43 -4.78 42.08 7.07
N GLY A 44 -4.70 42.09 5.73
CA GLY A 44 -3.64 42.76 4.98
C GLY A 44 -2.23 42.32 5.44
N ASP A 45 -1.33 43.30 5.60
CA ASP A 45 0.06 43.07 5.99
C ASP A 45 0.21 42.41 7.37
N SER A 46 -0.71 42.71 8.30
CA SER A 46 -0.71 42.09 9.64
C SER A 46 -1.05 40.59 9.60
N GLY A 47 -1.71 40.14 8.51
CA GLY A 47 -2.08 38.75 8.27
C GLY A 47 -1.00 37.90 7.62
N ILE A 48 0.11 38.48 7.15
CA ILE A 48 1.16 37.76 6.39
C ILE A 48 1.75 36.63 7.22
N GLY A 49 2.11 36.89 8.48
CA GLY A 49 2.67 35.87 9.37
C GLY A 49 1.73 34.67 9.54
N THR A 50 0.45 34.95 9.80
CA THR A 50 -0.59 33.92 9.92
C THR A 50 -0.78 33.14 8.62
N ALA A 51 -0.83 33.82 7.47
CA ALA A 51 -0.97 33.19 6.17
C ALA A 51 0.22 32.26 5.85
N VAL A 52 1.45 32.67 6.18
CA VAL A 52 2.65 31.84 5.99
C VAL A 52 2.60 30.59 6.86
N ILE A 53 2.23 30.72 8.15
CA ILE A 53 2.12 29.57 9.06
C ILE A 53 1.07 28.59 8.56
N LEU A 54 -0.09 29.08 8.12
CA LEU A 54 -1.16 28.26 7.56
C LEU A 54 -0.71 27.57 6.27
N ALA A 55 -0.07 28.31 5.35
CA ALA A 55 0.44 27.76 4.10
C ALA A 55 1.42 26.61 4.36
N LEU A 56 2.35 26.78 5.30
CA LEU A 56 3.28 25.71 5.72
C LEU A 56 2.54 24.53 6.33
N GLY A 57 1.53 24.76 7.17
CA GLY A 57 0.70 23.70 7.75
C GLY A 57 -0.04 22.86 6.69
N PHE A 58 -0.71 23.51 5.74
CA PHE A 58 -1.41 22.83 4.66
C PHE A 58 -0.46 22.12 3.70
N ALA A 59 0.66 22.74 3.33
CA ALA A 59 1.69 22.12 2.50
C ALA A 59 2.31 20.91 3.20
N GLY A 60 2.63 21.02 4.49
CA GLY A 60 3.15 19.92 5.31
C GLY A 60 2.17 18.76 5.41
N TYR A 61 0.88 19.03 5.64
CA TYR A 61 -0.16 18.01 5.67
C TYR A 61 -0.36 17.32 4.31
N ALA A 62 -0.37 18.09 3.22
CA ALA A 62 -0.46 17.57 1.86
C ALA A 62 0.75 16.68 1.51
N ALA A 63 1.96 17.12 1.84
CA ALA A 63 3.18 16.34 1.68
C ALA A 63 3.14 15.05 2.50
N TRP A 64 2.65 15.11 3.74
CA TRP A 64 2.47 13.92 4.58
C TRP A 64 1.44 12.93 4.00
N ALA A 65 0.32 13.42 3.49
CA ALA A 65 -0.69 12.59 2.84
C ALA A 65 -0.14 11.90 1.58
N TRP A 66 0.65 12.63 0.77
CA TRP A 66 1.36 12.06 -0.37
C TRP A 66 2.38 11.01 0.06
N LEU A 67 3.18 11.28 1.09
CA LEU A 67 4.20 10.36 1.61
C LEU A 67 3.59 9.03 2.07
N ARG A 68 2.40 9.06 2.69
CA ARG A 68 1.69 7.84 3.14
C ARG A 68 1.11 6.99 2.01
N THR A 69 0.95 7.57 0.82
CA THR A 69 0.32 6.91 -0.34
C THR A 69 1.29 6.64 -1.48
N SER A 70 2.49 7.20 -1.44
CA SER A 70 3.61 6.80 -2.29
C SER A 70 4.40 5.71 -1.59
N ILE A 71 4.29 4.46 -2.04
CA ILE A 71 4.94 3.32 -1.37
C ILE A 71 5.80 2.58 -2.38
N THR A 72 7.05 2.33 -2.04
CA THR A 72 7.90 1.38 -2.77
C THR A 72 8.11 0.15 -1.91
N PHE A 73 8.40 -0.99 -2.50
CA PHE A 73 8.73 -2.18 -1.72
C PHE A 73 9.79 -3.01 -2.45
N VAL A 74 10.48 -3.84 -1.68
CA VAL A 74 11.43 -4.83 -2.20
C VAL A 74 10.91 -6.21 -1.82
N VAL A 75 10.95 -7.14 -2.77
CA VAL A 75 10.72 -8.57 -2.55
C VAL A 75 12.07 -9.26 -2.63
N ASP A 76 12.48 -9.90 -1.54
CA ASP A 76 13.74 -10.62 -1.42
C ASP A 76 13.57 -11.90 -0.59
N GLU A 77 14.67 -12.55 -0.24
CA GLU A 77 14.69 -13.78 0.57
C GLU A 77 14.15 -13.59 2.01
N HIS A 78 14.14 -12.37 2.54
CA HIS A 78 13.60 -12.05 3.85
C HIS A 78 12.09 -11.79 3.79
N GLY A 79 11.57 -11.39 2.62
CA GLY A 79 10.15 -11.24 2.34
C GLY A 79 9.83 -9.94 1.61
N VAL A 80 8.76 -9.27 2.02
CA VAL A 80 8.32 -8.01 1.40
C VAL A 80 8.62 -6.87 2.34
N THR A 81 9.54 -5.99 1.95
CA THR A 81 9.94 -4.83 2.74
C THR A 81 9.38 -3.54 2.16
N PRO A 82 8.26 -3.01 2.70
CA PRO A 82 7.70 -1.75 2.24
C PRO A 82 8.49 -0.54 2.75
N ARG A 83 8.50 0.54 1.97
CA ARG A 83 9.09 1.84 2.28
C ARG A 83 8.09 2.96 1.95
N LEU A 84 7.80 3.80 2.94
CA LEU A 84 6.98 5.00 2.75
C LEU A 84 7.77 6.08 2.03
N GLY A 85 7.17 6.68 1.01
CA GLY A 85 7.78 7.68 0.15
C GLY A 85 9.00 7.23 -0.64
N GLY A 86 9.39 5.94 -0.54
CA GLY A 86 10.69 5.47 -1.03
C GLY A 86 11.84 5.53 -0.02
N PHE A 87 11.65 6.20 1.12
CA PHE A 87 12.73 6.53 2.05
C PHE A 87 12.60 5.80 3.40
N PHE A 88 11.40 5.80 4.00
CA PHE A 88 11.22 5.28 5.35
C PHE A 88 10.88 3.79 5.30
N THR A 89 11.89 2.96 5.56
CA THR A 89 11.72 1.51 5.68
C THR A 89 10.77 1.18 6.82
N ARG A 90 9.86 0.24 6.55
CA ARG A 90 8.89 -0.28 7.50
C ARG A 90 9.17 -1.76 7.76
N PRO A 91 8.66 -2.32 8.86
CA PRO A 91 8.92 -3.71 9.21
C PRO A 91 8.59 -4.66 8.05
N THR A 92 9.57 -5.49 7.70
CA THR A 92 9.43 -6.51 6.65
C THR A 92 8.29 -7.46 6.98
N TRP A 93 7.53 -7.83 5.96
CA TRP A 93 6.55 -8.90 6.02
C TRP A 93 7.29 -10.20 5.71
N PRO A 94 7.49 -11.05 6.72
CA PRO A 94 8.50 -12.10 6.63
C PRO A 94 8.00 -13.24 5.75
N LEU A 95 8.87 -13.70 4.86
CA LEU A 95 8.57 -14.74 3.88
C LEU A 95 8.16 -16.07 4.54
N GLU A 96 8.69 -16.34 5.73
CA GLU A 96 8.36 -17.51 6.55
C GLU A 96 6.86 -17.60 6.88
N ASN A 97 6.15 -16.47 6.91
CA ASN A 97 4.72 -16.45 7.14
C ASN A 97 3.93 -16.68 5.86
N PHE A 98 4.52 -16.64 4.67
CA PHE A 98 3.75 -16.70 3.43
C PHE A 98 3.42 -18.14 3.02
N ARG A 99 2.13 -18.41 2.84
CA ARG A 99 1.63 -19.71 2.41
C ARG A 99 1.33 -19.77 0.93
N THR A 100 0.73 -18.73 0.37
CA THR A 100 0.46 -18.61 -1.05
C THR A 100 0.33 -17.14 -1.42
N VAL A 101 0.48 -16.84 -2.71
CA VAL A 101 0.20 -15.52 -3.29
C VAL A 101 -0.78 -15.71 -4.45
N GLN A 102 -1.67 -14.73 -4.61
CA GLN A 102 -2.75 -14.76 -5.56
C GLN A 102 -3.13 -13.34 -5.97
N LEU A 103 -3.84 -13.21 -7.09
CA LEU A 103 -4.36 -11.92 -7.54
C LEU A 103 -5.82 -11.81 -7.10
N ARG A 104 -6.19 -10.71 -6.45
CA ARG A 104 -7.55 -10.43 -6.01
C ARG A 104 -8.10 -9.22 -6.76
N THR A 105 -9.26 -9.35 -7.38
CA THR A 105 -9.92 -8.21 -8.02
C THR A 105 -10.82 -7.50 -7.00
N VAL A 106 -10.56 -6.22 -6.75
CA VAL A 106 -11.38 -5.38 -5.87
C VAL A 106 -11.92 -4.20 -6.66
N ALA A 107 -13.24 -3.98 -6.60
CA ALA A 107 -13.86 -2.83 -7.24
C ALA A 107 -13.25 -1.51 -6.69
N PRO A 108 -12.87 -0.54 -7.55
CA PRO A 108 -12.25 0.72 -7.12
C PRO A 108 -13.02 1.47 -6.03
N GLU A 109 -14.35 1.40 -6.07
CA GLU A 109 -15.26 2.07 -5.15
C GLU A 109 -15.23 1.45 -3.75
N ARG A 110 -14.83 0.17 -3.63
CA ARG A 110 -14.81 -0.58 -2.38
C ARG A 110 -13.50 -0.47 -1.62
N VAL A 111 -12.47 0.12 -2.18
CA VAL A 111 -11.13 0.12 -1.57
C VAL A 111 -11.11 0.85 -0.23
N GLY A 112 -11.78 1.99 -0.15
CA GLY A 112 -11.88 2.76 1.09
C GLY A 112 -12.61 2.00 2.19
N SER A 113 -13.68 1.28 1.86
CA SER A 113 -14.41 0.44 2.81
C SER A 113 -13.69 -0.89 3.11
N LEU A 114 -12.81 -1.35 2.21
CA LEU A 114 -12.06 -2.59 2.35
C LEU A 114 -10.93 -2.47 3.38
N VAL A 115 -10.15 -1.40 3.34
CA VAL A 115 -8.98 -1.21 4.24
C VAL A 115 -9.16 -0.13 5.31
N GLY A 116 -10.27 0.62 5.28
CA GLY A 116 -10.58 1.72 6.21
C GLY A 116 -9.72 2.98 6.03
N ASN A 117 -8.43 2.83 5.71
CA ASN A 117 -7.53 3.91 5.35
C ASN A 117 -6.60 3.48 4.22
N ILE A 118 -6.37 4.35 3.24
CA ILE A 118 -5.48 4.08 2.11
C ILE A 118 -4.02 4.36 2.49
N GLY A 119 -3.09 3.63 1.88
CA GLY A 119 -1.66 3.71 2.12
C GLY A 119 -1.11 2.42 2.72
N LEU A 120 -0.11 2.55 3.59
CA LEU A 120 0.48 1.43 4.32
C LEU A 120 -0.13 1.33 5.73
N GLY A 121 -0.62 0.15 6.11
CA GLY A 121 -1.24 -0.03 7.41
C GLY A 121 -1.62 -1.48 7.74
N ARG A 122 -2.52 -1.60 8.73
CA ARG A 122 -3.12 -2.86 9.18
C ARG A 122 -4.59 -2.60 9.49
N ALA A 123 -5.48 -3.48 9.02
CA ALA A 123 -6.92 -3.41 9.24
C ALA A 123 -7.55 -4.79 9.13
N GLU A 124 -8.78 -4.92 9.62
CA GLU A 124 -9.63 -6.06 9.31
C GLU A 124 -10.25 -5.87 7.93
N VAL A 125 -9.93 -6.79 7.03
CA VAL A 125 -10.31 -6.73 5.62
C VAL A 125 -11.21 -7.94 5.34
N THR A 126 -12.28 -7.73 4.58
CA THR A 126 -13.15 -8.83 4.16
C THR A 126 -12.35 -9.91 3.44
N VAL A 127 -12.50 -11.15 3.88
CA VAL A 127 -11.81 -12.30 3.30
C VAL A 127 -12.24 -12.47 1.84
N SER A 128 -11.28 -12.70 0.95
CA SER A 128 -11.53 -12.98 -0.46
C SER A 128 -12.35 -14.26 -0.64
N THR A 129 -13.26 -14.27 -1.61
CA THR A 129 -13.90 -15.53 -2.06
C THR A 129 -13.11 -16.17 -3.20
N MET A 130 -13.22 -17.48 -3.40
CA MET A 130 -12.50 -18.18 -4.49
C MET A 130 -12.86 -17.66 -5.89
N GLY A 131 -14.04 -17.03 -6.07
CA GLY A 131 -14.44 -16.40 -7.33
C GLY A 131 -13.80 -15.02 -7.58
N GLU A 132 -13.28 -14.37 -6.54
CA GLU A 132 -12.60 -13.05 -6.63
C GLU A 132 -11.09 -13.17 -6.87
N VAL A 133 -10.58 -14.40 -6.83
CA VAL A 133 -9.15 -14.71 -6.77
C VAL A 133 -8.71 -15.41 -8.04
N ARG A 134 -7.57 -14.99 -8.58
CA ARG A 134 -6.89 -15.65 -9.69
C ARG A 134 -5.58 -16.29 -9.22
N PRO A 135 -5.30 -17.53 -9.64
CA PRO A 135 -4.09 -18.24 -9.23
C PRO A 135 -2.83 -17.60 -9.83
N VAL A 136 -1.72 -17.75 -9.13
CA VAL A 136 -0.37 -17.37 -9.59
C VAL A 136 0.51 -18.61 -9.52
N ALA A 137 0.90 -19.13 -10.68
CA ALA A 137 1.70 -20.34 -10.75
C ALA A 137 3.07 -20.14 -10.06
N PRO A 138 3.62 -21.18 -9.40
CA PRO A 138 3.10 -22.55 -9.27
C PRO A 138 2.15 -22.74 -8.08
N LEU A 139 1.76 -21.67 -7.37
CA LEU A 139 1.06 -21.76 -6.10
C LEU A 139 -0.46 -21.85 -6.29
N LYS A 140 -1.10 -22.73 -5.51
CA LYS A 140 -2.56 -22.87 -5.50
C LYS A 140 -3.18 -21.73 -4.68
N PRO A 141 -4.26 -21.09 -5.15
CA PRO A 141 -4.96 -20.04 -4.42
C PRO A 141 -5.61 -20.63 -3.16
N ARG A 142 -5.70 -19.80 -2.12
CA ARG A 142 -6.33 -20.15 -0.84
C ARG A 142 -7.09 -18.95 -0.30
N THR A 143 -8.10 -19.20 0.50
CA THR A 143 -8.79 -18.15 1.25
C THR A 143 -8.61 -18.42 2.74
N LEU A 144 -8.74 -17.37 3.55
CA LEU A 144 -8.84 -17.52 5.00
C LEU A 144 -10.25 -17.97 5.39
N VAL A 145 -10.42 -18.34 6.66
CA VAL A 145 -11.72 -18.73 7.23
C VAL A 145 -12.29 -17.54 8.00
N GLY A 146 -13.58 -17.27 7.81
CA GLY A 146 -14.29 -16.18 8.49
C GLY A 146 -14.64 -15.01 7.57
N PRO A 147 -15.42 -14.03 8.06
CA PRO A 147 -15.89 -12.90 7.26
C PRO A 147 -14.78 -11.85 7.02
N GLN A 148 -13.88 -11.69 7.98
CA GLN A 148 -12.80 -10.70 7.96
C GLN A 148 -11.50 -11.33 8.47
N ALA A 149 -10.37 -10.81 8.00
CA ALA A 149 -9.05 -11.20 8.45
C ALA A 149 -8.18 -9.99 8.75
N ASP A 150 -7.37 -10.12 9.79
CA ASP A 150 -6.31 -9.18 10.11
C ASP A 150 -5.29 -9.13 8.97
N THR A 151 -5.25 -7.98 8.29
CA THR A 151 -4.52 -7.81 7.04
C THR A 151 -3.55 -6.66 7.12
N ARG A 152 -2.27 -6.91 6.82
CA ARG A 152 -1.30 -5.84 6.58
C ARG A 152 -1.41 -5.42 5.12
N PHE A 153 -1.50 -4.12 4.85
CA PHE A 153 -1.79 -3.67 3.50
C PHE A 153 -0.90 -2.51 3.07
N ALA A 154 -0.63 -2.46 1.77
CA ALA A 154 -0.04 -1.35 1.02
C ALA A 154 -0.97 -1.08 -0.18
N VAL A 155 -2.11 -0.42 0.11
CA VAL A 155 -3.24 -0.30 -0.84
C VAL A 155 -3.67 1.14 -0.98
N THR A 156 -3.67 1.66 -2.20
CA THR A 156 -3.95 3.06 -2.53
C THR A 156 -5.04 3.22 -3.58
N HIS A 157 -5.36 2.15 -4.30
CA HIS A 157 -6.41 2.07 -5.31
C HIS A 157 -6.93 0.63 -5.40
N GLY A 158 -8.03 0.46 -6.14
CA GLY A 158 -8.61 -0.86 -6.44
C GLY A 158 -8.16 -1.34 -7.81
N GLY A 159 -8.85 -2.36 -8.31
CA GLY A 159 -8.46 -3.13 -9.48
C GLY A 159 -7.87 -4.47 -9.06
N GLU A 160 -6.89 -4.94 -9.83
CA GLU A 160 -6.17 -6.18 -9.54
C GLU A 160 -5.13 -5.90 -8.43
N LEU A 161 -5.29 -6.57 -7.30
CA LEU A 161 -4.44 -6.48 -6.12
C LEU A 161 -3.64 -7.77 -5.96
N VAL A 162 -2.49 -7.68 -5.31
CA VAL A 162 -1.71 -8.86 -4.90
C VAL A 162 -2.09 -9.19 -3.47
N GLU A 163 -2.66 -10.37 -3.28
CA GLU A 163 -3.03 -10.90 -1.98
C GLU A 163 -2.10 -12.05 -1.61
N ILE A 164 -1.54 -11.99 -0.40
CA ILE A 164 -0.68 -13.03 0.17
C ILE A 164 -1.41 -13.60 1.36
N ILE A 165 -1.58 -14.92 1.38
CA ILE A 165 -2.21 -15.62 2.50
C ILE A 165 -1.11 -16.14 3.42
N GLY A 166 -1.20 -15.78 4.69
CA GLY A 166 -0.29 -16.17 5.73
C GLY A 166 -0.52 -17.61 6.23
N ARG A 167 0.52 -18.19 6.84
CA ARG A 167 0.45 -19.41 7.66
C ARG A 167 -0.12 -19.11 9.05
N ASP A 168 0.03 -17.86 9.51
CA ASP A 168 -0.38 -17.34 10.81
C ASP A 168 -1.85 -16.88 10.86
N GLY A 169 -2.63 -17.18 9.81
CA GLY A 169 -4.03 -16.75 9.71
C GLY A 169 -4.20 -15.27 9.34
N ARG A 170 -3.11 -14.56 9.01
CA ARG A 170 -3.16 -13.19 8.50
C ARG A 170 -3.15 -13.15 6.99
N ALA A 171 -3.56 -12.02 6.43
CA ALA A 171 -3.39 -11.72 5.01
C ALA A 171 -2.47 -10.51 4.81
N TYR A 172 -1.93 -10.40 3.60
CA TYR A 172 -1.20 -9.22 3.15
C TYR A 172 -1.77 -8.77 1.82
N LEU A 173 -1.95 -7.48 1.63
CA LEU A 173 -2.59 -6.94 0.44
C LEU A 173 -1.77 -5.79 -0.16
N LEU A 174 -1.50 -5.83 -1.46
CA LEU A 174 -0.78 -4.77 -2.16
C LEU A 174 -1.56 -4.31 -3.40
N SER A 175 -1.52 -3.01 -3.70
CA SER A 175 -2.00 -2.45 -4.97
C SER A 175 -0.82 -1.95 -5.83
N PRO A 176 0.06 -2.84 -6.33
CA PRO A 176 1.23 -2.41 -7.09
C PRO A 176 0.87 -1.93 -8.50
N GLU A 177 1.80 -1.22 -9.15
CA GLU A 177 1.68 -0.81 -10.56
C GLU A 177 1.54 -2.01 -11.50
N ASN A 178 2.31 -3.08 -11.26
CA ASN A 178 2.31 -4.32 -12.04
C ASN A 178 1.93 -5.51 -11.14
N PRO A 179 0.63 -5.77 -10.88
CA PRO A 179 0.19 -6.83 -9.97
C PRO A 179 0.72 -8.22 -10.32
N ARG A 180 0.73 -8.58 -11.60
CA ARG A 180 1.17 -9.90 -12.04
C ARG A 180 2.66 -10.14 -11.80
N GLU A 181 3.52 -9.24 -12.27
CA GLU A 181 4.97 -9.33 -12.08
C GLU A 181 5.35 -9.40 -10.59
N VAL A 182 4.67 -8.60 -9.76
CA VAL A 182 4.89 -8.60 -8.31
C VAL A 182 4.45 -9.92 -7.69
N ALA A 183 3.28 -10.43 -8.07
CA ALA A 183 2.79 -11.69 -7.56
C ALA A 183 3.68 -12.87 -7.98
N GLU A 184 4.19 -12.86 -9.22
CA GLU A 184 5.16 -13.84 -9.72
C GLU A 184 6.49 -13.77 -8.96
N ALA A 185 7.00 -12.55 -8.69
CA ALA A 185 8.21 -12.37 -7.88
C ALA A 185 8.04 -12.91 -6.45
N ILE A 186 6.87 -12.67 -5.83
CA ILE A 186 6.55 -13.22 -4.51
C ILE A 186 6.39 -14.75 -4.58
N ALA A 187 5.78 -15.29 -5.64
CA ALA A 187 5.63 -16.72 -5.84
C ALA A 187 7.00 -17.41 -6.01
N ALA A 188 7.93 -16.78 -6.72
CA ALA A 188 9.31 -17.22 -6.86
C ALA A 188 10.04 -17.19 -5.51
N ALA A 189 9.88 -16.11 -4.72
CA ALA A 189 10.45 -16.02 -3.38
C ALA A 189 9.92 -17.11 -2.44
N ILE A 190 8.59 -17.33 -2.41
CA ILE A 190 7.95 -18.38 -1.61
C ILE A 190 8.46 -19.76 -2.03
N SER A 191 8.63 -20.00 -3.34
CA SER A 191 9.14 -21.26 -3.87
C SER A 191 10.61 -21.48 -3.53
N PHE A 192 11.43 -20.41 -3.55
CA PHE A 192 12.85 -20.47 -3.20
C PHE A 192 13.09 -20.76 -1.71
N ALA A 193 12.22 -20.24 -0.83
CA ALA A 193 12.30 -20.47 0.62
C ALA A 193 11.76 -21.83 1.08
N ARG A 194 11.24 -22.67 0.17
CA ARG A 194 10.73 -24.02 0.46
C ARG A 194 11.73 -25.07 0.01
#